data_AF-A0A936F535-F1
#
_entry.id   AF-A0A936F535-F1
#
_cell.length_a   1.000
_cell.length_b   1.000
_cell.length_c   1.000
_cell.angle_alpha   90.00
_cell.angle_beta   90.00
_cell.angle_gamma   90.00
#
_symmetry.space_group_name_H-M   'P 1'
#
loop_
_entity.id
_entity.type
_entity.pdbx_description
1 polymer ?
#
loop_
_entity_poly.entity_id
_entity_poly.type
_entity_poly.pdbx_seq_one_letter_code
_entity_poly.pdbx_strand_id
1 'polypeptide(L)'
;MERKWILGAAALLAVAAAVGAALWSRGDTPVEQAEPVSKPGTLSAEQIKRMGVMTEAAALATSAELGTVPGTVTLPPEARVAVTAPFGGSVVRLFVVNGQAVVKGQPLAIVRSIEPVQYGAALARGQAQLAVAQANAARTGQLVREGIIAGARADEAQAALREAQVAVSENRRILSQTGAGAGGEMTLRAPITGRLAAVTVQTGGPVDGLTAPFVIENTASLMLDMQIPERLAAGASRHDPHIGGQCRPDDQRDDHLGERFA
;
A
#
# COMPACT_ATOMS: atom_id res chain seq x y z
N MET A 1 -23.58 124.21 -8.45
CA MET A 1 -24.47 123.12 -8.90
C MET A 1 -23.70 121.81 -8.68
N GLU A 2 -23.50 121.42 -7.41
CA GLU A 2 -24.38 120.53 -6.63
C GLU A 2 -24.08 119.04 -6.93
N ARG A 3 -23.13 118.42 -6.21
CA ARG A 3 -23.31 117.62 -4.98
C ARG A 3 -24.32 116.46 -5.10
N LYS A 4 -23.87 115.33 -5.69
CA LYS A 4 -24.36 113.96 -5.37
C LYS A 4 -23.24 112.88 -5.46
N TRP A 5 -21.99 113.27 -5.24
CA TRP A 5 -20.77 112.44 -5.32
C TRP A 5 -20.30 111.92 -3.95
N ILE A 6 -21.11 111.19 -3.16
CA ILE A 6 -20.54 110.48 -1.96
C ILE A 6 -21.12 109.07 -1.71
N LEU A 7 -22.22 108.64 -2.35
CA LEU A 7 -22.83 107.33 -2.02
C LEU A 7 -22.48 106.15 -2.97
N GLY A 8 -21.73 106.37 -4.05
CA GLY A 8 -21.32 105.31 -4.99
C GLY A 8 -19.93 104.70 -4.75
N ALA A 9 -19.11 105.32 -3.90
CA ALA A 9 -17.71 104.94 -3.68
C ALA A 9 -17.52 103.74 -2.72
N ALA A 10 -18.57 103.28 -2.04
CA ALA A 10 -18.53 102.12 -1.14
C ALA A 10 -18.82 100.78 -1.84
N ALA A 11 -19.41 100.79 -3.05
CA ALA A 11 -19.76 99.57 -3.77
C ALA A 11 -18.64 99.04 -4.69
N LEU A 12 -17.63 99.86 -5.00
CA LEU A 12 -16.49 99.51 -5.84
C LEU A 12 -15.31 98.87 -5.07
N LEU A 13 -15.32 98.96 -3.72
CA LEU A 13 -14.30 98.33 -2.86
C LEU A 13 -14.63 96.86 -2.49
N ALA A 14 -15.89 96.44 -2.61
CA ALA A 14 -16.29 95.06 -2.28
C ALA A 14 -16.02 94.05 -3.41
N VAL A 15 -15.92 94.50 -4.67
CA VAL A 15 -15.68 93.62 -5.84
C VAL A 15 -14.17 93.40 -6.08
N ALA A 16 -13.30 94.31 -5.63
CA ALA A 16 -11.84 94.15 -5.71
C ALA A 16 -11.28 93.14 -4.69
N ALA A 17 -11.98 92.88 -3.57
CA ALA A 17 -11.56 91.91 -2.56
C ALA A 17 -11.86 90.45 -2.94
N ALA A 18 -12.84 90.20 -3.82
CA ALA A 18 -13.25 88.85 -4.21
C ALA A 18 -12.41 88.25 -5.36
N VAL A 19 -11.68 89.06 -6.13
CA VAL A 19 -10.83 88.58 -7.24
C VAL A 19 -9.36 88.38 -6.83
N GLY A 20 -8.91 89.01 -5.74
CA GLY A 20 -7.54 88.84 -5.21
C GLY A 20 -7.30 87.54 -4.43
N ALA A 21 -8.33 86.99 -3.78
CA ALA A 21 -8.19 85.79 -2.94
C ALA A 21 -8.21 84.45 -3.72
N ALA A 22 -8.67 84.46 -4.98
CA ALA A 22 -8.83 83.25 -5.79
C ALA A 22 -7.61 82.91 -6.69
N LEU A 23 -6.60 83.79 -6.77
CA LEU A 23 -5.44 83.64 -7.67
C LEU A 23 -4.08 83.53 -6.95
N TRP A 24 -4.06 83.43 -5.63
CA TRP A 24 -2.87 83.00 -4.85
C TRP A 24 -2.98 81.57 -4.35
N SER A 25 -3.54 80.73 -5.23
CA SER A 25 -3.10 79.36 -5.32
C SER A 25 -1.66 79.35 -5.82
N ARG A 26 -0.75 78.87 -4.96
CA ARG A 26 0.38 77.95 -5.25
C ARG A 26 1.60 78.31 -4.43
N GLY A 27 1.85 77.50 -3.41
CA GLY A 27 3.13 77.45 -2.71
C GLY A 27 3.03 76.48 -1.54
N ASP A 28 3.93 75.51 -1.55
CA ASP A 28 4.35 74.68 -0.40
C ASP A 28 3.49 73.48 0.01
N THR A 29 3.88 72.34 -0.53
CA THR A 29 3.81 71.04 0.15
C THR A 29 4.98 70.91 1.12
N PRO A 30 4.70 70.65 2.41
CA PRO A 30 5.53 69.73 3.19
C PRO A 30 4.73 68.56 3.80
N VAL A 31 5.49 67.51 4.07
CA VAL A 31 5.16 66.10 4.35
C VAL A 31 4.61 65.88 5.77
N GLU A 32 4.01 64.69 6.00
CA GLU A 32 3.77 63.97 7.28
C GLU A 32 2.28 63.94 7.70
N GLN A 33 1.59 62.81 7.84
CA GLN A 33 2.00 61.47 8.26
C GLN A 33 1.37 60.40 7.38
N ALA A 34 2.18 59.43 6.96
CA ALA A 34 1.69 58.17 6.46
C ALA A 34 0.79 57.55 7.53
N GLU A 35 -0.53 57.53 7.28
CA GLU A 35 -1.35 56.52 7.92
C GLU A 35 -0.67 55.18 7.61
N PRO A 36 -0.37 54.36 8.64
CA PRO A 36 0.20 53.06 8.39
C PRO A 36 -0.76 52.39 7.43
N VAL A 37 -0.29 52.06 6.23
CA VAL A 37 -1.04 51.23 5.29
C VAL A 37 -1.31 49.95 6.06
N SER A 38 -2.51 49.90 6.62
CA SER A 38 -3.05 48.79 7.35
C SER A 38 -2.88 47.62 6.42
N LYS A 39 -1.96 46.71 6.79
CA LYS A 39 -1.78 45.44 6.10
C LYS A 39 -3.19 44.86 5.88
N PRO A 40 -3.51 44.32 4.69
CA PRO A 40 -4.84 43.78 4.44
C PRO A 40 -5.23 42.83 5.59
N GLY A 41 -6.31 43.17 6.29
CA GLY A 41 -6.76 42.49 7.52
C GLY A 41 -6.62 43.25 8.84
N THR A 42 -6.16 44.51 8.86
CA THR A 42 -6.09 45.31 10.11
C THR A 42 -7.24 46.30 10.21
N LEU A 43 -8.06 46.17 11.26
CA LEU A 43 -9.19 47.04 11.60
C LEU A 43 -8.84 47.87 12.82
N SER A 44 -9.24 49.15 12.86
CA SER A 44 -9.05 49.99 14.05
C SER A 44 -9.99 49.55 15.18
N ALA A 45 -9.57 49.77 16.44
CA ALA A 45 -10.35 49.38 17.62
C ALA A 45 -11.78 50.00 17.63
N GLU A 46 -11.91 51.23 17.12
CA GLU A 46 -13.19 51.93 16.97
C GLU A 46 -14.08 51.33 15.86
N GLN A 47 -13.49 50.72 14.83
CA GLN A 47 -14.24 49.99 13.80
C GLN A 47 -14.73 48.64 14.35
N ILE A 48 -13.88 47.90 15.07
CA ILE A 48 -14.24 46.62 15.71
C ILE A 48 -15.42 46.81 16.68
N LYS A 49 -15.38 47.87 17.50
CA LYS A 49 -16.43 48.20 18.47
C LYS A 49 -17.75 48.62 17.80
N ARG A 50 -17.70 49.42 16.73
CA ARG A 50 -18.90 49.80 15.95
C ARG A 50 -19.53 48.64 15.19
N MET A 51 -18.72 47.66 14.78
CA MET A 51 -19.19 46.44 14.10
C MET A 51 -19.65 45.34 15.06
N GLY A 52 -19.55 45.55 16.38
CA GLY A 52 -19.99 44.58 17.39
C GLY A 52 -19.18 43.29 17.40
N VAL A 53 -17.93 43.31 16.92
CA VAL A 53 -17.07 42.13 16.90
C VAL A 53 -16.65 41.81 18.33
N MET A 54 -17.08 40.65 18.82
CA MET A 54 -16.66 40.10 20.11
C MET A 54 -15.52 39.13 19.89
N THR A 55 -14.45 39.27 20.67
CA THR A 55 -13.33 38.33 20.68
C THR A 55 -13.33 37.55 21.98
N GLU A 56 -13.02 36.27 21.88
CA GLU A 56 -12.84 35.38 23.02
C GLU A 56 -11.45 34.74 22.93
N ALA A 57 -10.84 34.46 24.08
CA ALA A 57 -9.55 33.78 24.12
C ALA A 57 -9.74 32.33 23.62
N ALA A 58 -8.98 31.94 22.59
CA ALA A 58 -9.05 30.59 22.06
C ALA A 58 -8.64 29.57 23.14
N ALA A 59 -9.57 28.69 23.49
CA ALA A 59 -9.32 27.56 24.39
C ALA A 59 -8.97 26.30 23.58
N LEU A 60 -8.07 25.47 24.11
CA LEU A 60 -7.75 24.18 23.51
C LEU A 60 -8.94 23.22 23.62
N ALA A 61 -9.42 22.72 22.48
CA ALA A 61 -10.45 21.68 22.48
C ALA A 61 -9.87 20.38 23.06
N THR A 62 -10.49 19.86 24.11
CA THR A 62 -10.01 18.67 24.85
C THR A 62 -10.50 17.35 24.27
N SER A 63 -11.52 17.39 23.39
CA SER A 63 -12.04 16.23 22.68
C SER A 63 -12.51 16.61 21.29
N ALA A 64 -12.05 15.89 20.27
CA ALA A 64 -12.68 15.90 18.96
C ALA A 64 -13.73 14.77 18.95
N GLU A 65 -15.01 15.10 18.74
CA GLU A 65 -16.00 14.07 18.41
C GLU A 65 -15.55 13.40 17.10
N LEU A 66 -15.18 12.13 17.21
CA LEU A 66 -14.93 11.29 16.05
C LEU A 66 -16.26 11.12 15.34
N GLY A 67 -16.50 11.94 14.31
CA GLY A 67 -17.65 11.76 13.43
C GLY A 67 -17.61 10.40 12.72
N THR A 68 -18.68 10.04 12.02
CA THR A 68 -18.72 8.79 11.25
C THR A 68 -17.68 8.82 10.13
N VAL A 69 -16.78 7.84 10.14
CA VAL A 69 -15.80 7.62 9.08
C VAL A 69 -16.29 6.47 8.20
N PRO A 70 -16.44 6.65 6.87
CA PRO A 70 -16.76 5.55 5.99
C PRO A 70 -15.61 4.55 5.98
N GLY A 71 -15.95 3.27 6.12
CA GLY A 71 -14.99 2.18 6.09
C GLY A 71 -15.51 0.99 5.30
N THR A 72 -14.59 0.24 4.69
CA THR A 72 -14.86 -0.98 3.94
C THR A 72 -14.16 -2.15 4.59
N VAL A 73 -14.87 -3.26 4.78
CA VAL A 73 -14.28 -4.52 5.23
C VAL A 73 -13.66 -5.21 4.03
N THR A 74 -12.36 -5.44 4.09
CA THR A 74 -11.56 -6.09 3.05
C THR A 74 -10.85 -7.31 3.62
N LEU A 75 -10.49 -8.26 2.75
CA LEU A 75 -9.59 -9.35 3.16
C LEU A 75 -8.15 -8.86 3.01
N PRO A 76 -7.28 -9.08 4.01
CA PRO A 76 -5.88 -8.77 3.85
C PRO A 76 -5.28 -9.62 2.72
N PRO A 77 -4.26 -9.13 2.00
CA PRO A 77 -3.71 -9.80 0.83
C PRO A 77 -3.18 -11.21 1.15
N GLU A 78 -2.63 -11.41 2.36
CA GLU A 78 -2.18 -12.72 2.85
C GLU A 78 -3.31 -13.71 3.17
N ALA A 79 -4.54 -13.23 3.38
CA ALA A 79 -5.72 -14.09 3.61
C ALA A 79 -6.29 -14.65 2.30
N ARG A 80 -5.87 -14.16 1.13
CA ARG A 80 -6.32 -14.66 -0.17
C ARG A 80 -5.14 -15.28 -0.92
N VAL A 81 -5.14 -16.59 -1.05
CA VAL A 81 -4.05 -17.33 -1.70
C VAL A 81 -4.54 -18.10 -2.91
N ALA A 82 -3.94 -17.80 -4.04
CA ALA A 82 -4.10 -18.53 -5.29
C ALA A 82 -3.16 -19.74 -5.31
N VAL A 83 -3.70 -20.95 -5.50
CA VAL A 83 -2.93 -22.19 -5.59
C VAL A 83 -2.73 -22.51 -7.06
N THR A 84 -1.48 -22.43 -7.53
CA THR A 84 -1.07 -22.77 -8.89
C THR A 84 -0.44 -24.16 -8.97
N ALA A 85 -0.43 -24.75 -10.17
CA ALA A 85 0.35 -25.94 -10.44
C ALA A 85 1.77 -25.54 -10.88
N PRO A 86 2.84 -26.16 -10.33
CA PRO A 86 4.20 -25.86 -10.78
C PRO A 86 4.45 -26.19 -12.26
N PHE A 87 3.72 -27.17 -12.79
CA PHE A 87 3.83 -27.69 -14.14
C PHE A 87 2.45 -27.84 -14.77
N GLY A 88 2.38 -27.57 -16.08
CA GLY A 88 1.17 -27.73 -16.85
C GLY A 88 0.81 -29.21 -17.03
N GLY A 89 -0.47 -29.54 -17.03
CA GLY A 89 -0.91 -30.93 -17.11
C GLY A 89 -2.42 -31.09 -17.19
N SER A 90 -2.92 -32.24 -16.71
CA SER A 90 -4.34 -32.58 -16.69
C SER A 90 -4.78 -32.99 -15.29
N VAL A 91 -5.98 -32.56 -14.86
CA VAL A 91 -6.55 -32.98 -13.57
C VAL A 91 -6.95 -34.45 -13.64
N VAL A 92 -6.31 -35.30 -12.85
CA VAL A 92 -6.68 -36.72 -12.72
C VAL A 92 -7.85 -36.89 -11.75
N ARG A 93 -7.84 -36.13 -10.66
CA ARG A 93 -8.86 -36.22 -9.61
C ARG A 93 -9.03 -34.88 -8.91
N LEU A 94 -10.28 -34.53 -8.64
CA LEU A 94 -10.66 -33.37 -7.83
C LEU A 94 -11.26 -33.86 -6.50
N PHE A 95 -10.80 -33.32 -5.38
CA PHE A 95 -11.26 -33.69 -4.03
C PHE A 95 -12.18 -32.66 -3.37
N VAL A 96 -12.30 -31.49 -3.97
CA VAL A 96 -12.96 -30.33 -3.36
C VAL A 96 -13.97 -29.70 -4.30
N VAL A 97 -14.94 -28.99 -3.72
CA VAL A 97 -15.95 -28.22 -4.44
C VAL A 97 -15.86 -26.74 -4.06
N ASN A 98 -16.41 -25.86 -4.91
CA ASN A 98 -16.44 -24.43 -4.63
C ASN A 98 -17.25 -24.14 -3.35
N GLY A 99 -16.80 -23.20 -2.51
CA GLY A 99 -17.40 -22.83 -1.23
C GLY A 99 -17.06 -23.74 -0.05
N GLN A 100 -16.37 -24.87 -0.29
CA GLN A 100 -15.99 -25.82 0.76
C GLN A 100 -14.93 -25.23 1.68
N ALA A 101 -15.04 -25.51 2.98
CA ALA A 101 -14.00 -25.21 3.96
C ALA A 101 -12.84 -26.21 3.83
N VAL A 102 -11.61 -25.68 3.81
CA VAL A 102 -10.39 -26.45 3.67
C VAL A 102 -9.39 -26.11 4.76
N VAL A 103 -8.61 -27.09 5.19
CA VAL A 103 -7.51 -26.90 6.15
C VAL A 103 -6.16 -26.88 5.47
N LYS A 104 -5.19 -26.18 6.05
CA LYS A 104 -3.81 -26.18 5.57
C LYS A 104 -3.28 -27.62 5.39
N GLY A 105 -2.72 -27.90 4.22
CA GLY A 105 -2.18 -29.19 3.81
C GLY A 105 -3.19 -30.16 3.19
N GLN A 106 -4.49 -29.83 3.21
CA GLN A 106 -5.53 -30.67 2.62
C GLN A 106 -5.34 -30.82 1.10
N PRO A 107 -5.45 -32.04 0.55
CA PRO A 107 -5.36 -32.25 -0.90
C PRO A 107 -6.60 -31.67 -1.60
N LEU A 108 -6.36 -30.86 -2.64
CA LEU A 108 -7.39 -30.22 -3.46
C LEU A 108 -7.62 -31.00 -4.75
N ALA A 109 -6.54 -31.34 -5.45
CA ALA A 109 -6.57 -32.10 -6.70
C ALA A 109 -5.27 -32.87 -6.93
N ILE A 110 -5.35 -33.92 -7.76
CA ILE A 110 -4.21 -34.60 -8.34
C ILE A 110 -4.10 -34.15 -9.80
N VAL A 111 -2.95 -33.60 -10.16
CA VAL A 111 -2.62 -33.21 -11.53
C VAL A 111 -1.53 -34.14 -12.05
N ARG A 112 -1.66 -34.59 -13.29
CA ARG A 112 -0.64 -35.38 -13.98
C ARG A 112 0.00 -34.53 -15.07
N SER A 113 1.32 -34.42 -15.01
CA SER A 113 2.16 -33.73 -15.98
C SER A 113 3.26 -34.67 -16.48
N ILE A 114 3.68 -34.45 -17.73
CA ILE A 114 4.81 -35.16 -18.34
C ILE A 114 6.16 -34.58 -17.92
N GLU A 115 6.20 -33.31 -17.52
CA GLU A 115 7.45 -32.58 -17.24
C GLU A 115 8.26 -33.21 -16.08
N PRO A 116 7.68 -33.54 -14.92
CA PRO A 116 8.42 -34.25 -13.87
C PRO A 116 9.01 -35.58 -14.30
N VAL A 117 8.32 -36.31 -15.20
CA VAL A 117 8.80 -37.58 -15.72
C VAL A 117 10.05 -37.36 -16.58
N GLN A 118 10.06 -36.31 -17.40
CA GLN A 118 11.22 -35.95 -18.23
C GLN A 118 12.42 -35.54 -17.38
N TYR A 119 12.21 -34.70 -16.36
CA TYR A 119 13.27 -34.32 -15.42
C TYR A 119 13.77 -35.51 -14.59
N GLY A 120 12.87 -36.42 -14.20
CA GLY A 120 13.23 -37.68 -13.54
C GLY A 120 14.12 -38.56 -14.41
N ALA A 121 13.78 -38.72 -15.69
CA ALA A 121 14.61 -39.44 -16.66
C ALA A 121 15.94 -38.74 -16.93
N ALA A 122 15.97 -37.40 -16.97
CA ALA A 122 17.20 -36.62 -17.09
C ALA A 122 18.10 -36.79 -15.86
N LEU A 123 17.53 -36.77 -14.65
CA LEU A 123 18.25 -37.01 -13.40
C LEU A 123 18.88 -38.41 -13.40
N ALA A 124 18.12 -39.45 -13.77
CA ALA A 124 18.63 -40.81 -13.83
C ALA A 124 19.79 -40.96 -14.82
N ARG A 125 19.69 -40.35 -16.01
CA ARG A 125 20.78 -40.31 -16.99
C ARG A 125 22.00 -39.55 -16.47
N GLY A 126 21.79 -38.39 -15.85
CA GLY A 126 22.86 -37.60 -15.24
C GLY A 126 23.58 -38.35 -14.13
N GLN A 127 22.86 -39.13 -13.30
CA GLN A 127 23.45 -39.95 -12.25
C GLN A 127 24.34 -41.06 -12.82
N ALA A 128 23.91 -41.71 -13.90
CA ALA A 128 24.73 -42.70 -14.59
C ALA A 128 26.00 -42.06 -15.18
N GLN A 129 25.88 -40.89 -15.82
CA GLN A 129 27.03 -40.14 -16.36
C GLN A 129 27.98 -39.67 -15.26
N LEU A 130 27.45 -39.21 -14.12
CA LEU A 130 28.22 -38.81 -12.96
C LEU A 130 29.06 -39.97 -12.42
N ALA A 131 28.50 -41.18 -12.32
CA ALA A 131 29.25 -42.36 -11.89
C ALA A 131 30.45 -42.66 -12.82
N VAL A 132 30.24 -42.55 -14.13
CA VAL A 132 31.32 -42.72 -15.13
C VAL A 132 32.38 -41.62 -15.00
N ALA A 133 31.98 -40.36 -14.88
CA ALA A 133 32.89 -39.22 -14.73
C ALA A 133 33.70 -39.30 -13.43
N GLN A 134 33.07 -39.73 -12.32
CA GLN A 134 33.74 -39.97 -11.04
C GLN A 134 34.83 -41.04 -11.17
N ALA A 135 34.51 -42.18 -11.78
CA ALA A 135 35.48 -43.25 -12.00
C ALA A 135 36.64 -42.80 -12.90
N ASN A 136 36.35 -42.04 -13.95
CA ASN A 136 37.37 -41.52 -14.85
C ASN A 136 38.29 -40.50 -14.17
N ALA A 137 37.73 -39.54 -13.42
CA ALA A 137 38.49 -38.54 -12.68
C ALA A 137 39.37 -39.17 -11.60
N ALA A 138 38.88 -40.20 -10.89
CA ALA A 138 39.65 -40.95 -9.91
C ALA A 138 40.85 -41.68 -10.56
N ARG A 139 40.60 -42.38 -11.68
CA ARG A 139 41.64 -43.11 -12.43
C ARG A 139 42.69 -42.16 -13.01
N THR A 140 42.26 -41.09 -13.66
CA THR A 140 43.16 -40.12 -14.30
C THR A 140 43.99 -39.37 -13.27
N GLY A 141 43.39 -39.02 -12.11
CA GLY A 141 44.13 -38.43 -11.00
C GLY A 141 45.21 -39.37 -10.42
N GLN A 142 44.95 -40.68 -10.37
CA GLN A 142 45.93 -41.68 -9.98
C GLN A 142 47.12 -41.72 -10.96
N LEU A 143 46.83 -41.79 -12.26
CA LEU A 143 47.86 -41.85 -13.30
C LEU A 143 48.74 -40.59 -13.37
N VAL A 144 48.18 -39.40 -13.10
CA VAL A 144 48.99 -38.17 -12.98
C VAL A 144 49.91 -38.22 -11.76
N ARG A 145 49.43 -38.70 -10.60
CA ARG A 145 50.26 -38.84 -9.39
C ARG A 145 51.41 -39.82 -9.59
N GLU A 146 51.20 -40.84 -10.42
CA GLU A 146 52.22 -41.83 -10.80
C GLU A 146 53.12 -41.34 -11.96
N GLY A 147 52.89 -40.14 -12.49
CA GLY A 147 53.69 -39.55 -13.57
C GLY A 147 53.47 -40.19 -14.95
N ILE A 148 52.39 -40.96 -15.13
CA ILE A 148 52.11 -41.74 -16.34
C ILE A 148 51.49 -40.88 -17.44
N ILE A 149 50.70 -39.85 -17.07
CA ILE A 149 50.01 -38.95 -18.01
C ILE A 149 50.21 -37.49 -17.63
N ALA A 150 49.94 -36.59 -18.59
CA ALA A 150 50.03 -35.14 -18.37
C ALA A 150 48.92 -34.61 -17.43
N GLY A 151 49.26 -33.62 -16.59
CA GLY A 151 48.33 -32.96 -15.65
C GLY A 151 47.06 -32.43 -16.32
N ALA A 152 47.19 -31.86 -17.52
CA ALA A 152 46.06 -31.37 -18.31
C ALA A 152 44.95 -32.43 -18.52
N ARG A 153 45.30 -33.71 -18.65
CA ARG A 153 44.31 -34.80 -18.78
C ARG A 153 43.51 -35.01 -17.49
N ALA A 154 44.13 -34.86 -16.33
CA ALA A 154 43.40 -34.90 -15.06
C ALA A 154 42.51 -33.67 -14.89
N ASP A 155 42.96 -32.50 -15.29
CA ASP A 155 42.15 -31.27 -15.25
C ASP A 155 40.90 -31.39 -16.13
N GLU A 156 41.04 -31.93 -17.35
CA GLU A 156 39.93 -32.27 -18.25
C GLU A 156 38.94 -33.24 -17.60
N ALA A 157 39.43 -34.32 -16.99
CA ALA A 157 38.58 -35.31 -16.32
C ALA A 157 37.86 -34.73 -15.09
N GLN A 158 38.51 -33.84 -14.34
CA GLN A 158 37.89 -33.12 -13.22
C GLN A 158 36.83 -32.12 -13.69
N ALA A 159 37.05 -31.45 -14.82
CA ALA A 159 36.05 -30.57 -15.42
C ALA A 159 34.80 -31.35 -15.82
N ALA A 160 34.95 -32.50 -16.49
CA ALA A 160 33.83 -33.38 -16.86
C ALA A 160 33.08 -33.92 -15.64
N LEU A 161 33.79 -34.24 -14.55
CA LEU A 161 33.16 -34.61 -13.28
C LEU A 161 32.29 -33.47 -12.72
N ARG A 162 32.83 -32.24 -12.67
CA ARG A 162 32.07 -31.08 -12.18
C ARG A 162 30.83 -30.82 -13.04
N GLU A 163 30.95 -30.93 -14.36
CA GLU A 163 29.83 -30.79 -15.28
C GLU A 163 28.71 -31.81 -14.99
N ALA A 164 29.08 -33.09 -14.83
CA ALA A 164 28.11 -34.13 -14.49
C ALA A 164 27.46 -33.93 -13.11
N GLN A 165 28.22 -33.40 -12.13
CA GLN A 165 27.67 -33.04 -10.81
C GLN A 165 26.64 -31.92 -10.92
N VAL A 166 26.94 -30.88 -11.70
CA VAL A 166 26.03 -29.75 -11.96
C VAL A 166 24.73 -30.26 -12.59
N ALA A 167 24.82 -31.05 -13.66
CA ALA A 167 23.65 -31.60 -14.34
C ALA A 167 22.74 -32.44 -13.42
N VAL A 168 23.33 -33.23 -12.51
CA VAL A 168 22.56 -33.99 -11.50
C VAL A 168 21.89 -33.07 -10.48
N SER A 169 22.64 -32.09 -9.97
CA SER A 169 22.12 -31.15 -8.96
C SER A 169 21.00 -30.26 -9.49
N GLU A 170 21.08 -29.84 -10.76
CA GLU A 170 20.06 -29.03 -11.43
C GLU A 170 18.73 -29.79 -11.52
N ASN A 171 18.73 -30.98 -12.11
CA ASN A 171 17.52 -31.79 -12.27
C ASN A 171 16.92 -32.17 -10.91
N ARG A 172 17.77 -32.47 -9.92
CA ARG A 172 17.31 -32.75 -8.55
C ARG A 172 16.62 -31.54 -7.92
N ARG A 173 17.16 -30.33 -8.12
CA ARG A 173 16.59 -29.09 -7.59
C ARG A 173 15.23 -28.77 -8.23
N ILE A 174 15.09 -28.98 -9.54
CA ILE A 174 13.81 -28.78 -10.24
C ILE A 174 12.75 -29.75 -9.68
N LEU A 175 13.09 -31.02 -9.49
CA LEU A 175 12.17 -32.02 -8.94
C LEU A 175 11.82 -31.76 -7.47
N SER A 176 12.76 -31.33 -6.64
CA SER A 176 12.49 -31.05 -5.22
C SER A 176 11.61 -29.82 -5.01
N GLN A 177 11.70 -28.81 -5.88
CA GLN A 177 10.87 -27.61 -5.82
C GLN A 177 9.41 -27.86 -6.21
N THR A 178 9.15 -28.89 -7.01
CA THR A 178 7.81 -29.13 -7.59
C THR A 178 6.98 -30.13 -6.79
N GLY A 179 7.62 -30.90 -5.89
CA GLY A 179 6.93 -31.90 -5.07
C GLY A 179 6.26 -33.02 -5.88
N ALA A 180 6.66 -33.18 -7.15
CA ALA A 180 6.09 -34.16 -8.06
C ALA A 180 6.59 -35.56 -7.74
N GLY A 181 5.68 -36.54 -7.76
CA GLY A 181 6.02 -37.95 -7.61
C GLY A 181 6.70 -38.50 -8.87
N ALA A 182 7.37 -39.66 -8.73
CA ALA A 182 8.06 -40.32 -9.83
C ALA A 182 7.15 -40.65 -11.05
N GLY A 183 5.84 -40.80 -10.82
CA GLY A 183 4.85 -41.06 -11.87
C GLY A 183 4.33 -39.82 -12.61
N GLY A 184 4.86 -38.62 -12.34
CA GLY A 184 4.35 -37.38 -12.93
C GLY A 184 3.05 -36.88 -12.30
N GLU A 185 2.56 -37.56 -11.25
CA GLU A 185 1.44 -37.10 -10.44
C GLU A 185 1.91 -36.14 -9.35
N MET A 186 1.19 -35.04 -9.20
CA MET A 186 1.43 -34.01 -8.21
C MET A 186 0.11 -33.69 -7.50
N THR A 187 0.17 -33.66 -6.17
CA THR A 187 -0.99 -33.32 -5.34
C THR A 187 -0.94 -31.84 -5.02
N LEU A 188 -1.90 -31.08 -5.53
CA LEU A 188 -2.10 -29.68 -5.14
C LEU A 188 -2.73 -29.65 -3.75
N ARG A 189 -2.11 -28.92 -2.82
CA ARG A 189 -2.53 -28.83 -1.42
C ARG A 189 -2.85 -27.38 -1.04
N ALA A 190 -3.77 -27.22 -0.09
CA ALA A 190 -4.09 -25.92 0.47
C ALA A 190 -2.90 -25.35 1.27
N PRO A 191 -2.34 -24.17 0.92
CA PRO A 191 -1.27 -23.52 1.70
C PRO A 191 -1.77 -22.88 3.01
N ILE A 192 -3.06 -22.53 3.06
CA ILE A 192 -3.72 -21.89 4.21
C ILE A 192 -5.04 -22.60 4.53
N THR A 193 -5.53 -22.40 5.75
CA THR A 193 -6.89 -22.79 6.16
C THR A 193 -7.86 -21.68 5.78
N GLY A 194 -9.02 -22.03 5.22
CA GLY A 194 -10.01 -21.06 4.76
C GLY A 194 -11.18 -21.70 4.00
N ARG A 195 -11.84 -20.94 3.14
CA ARG A 195 -12.84 -21.43 2.19
C ARG A 195 -12.36 -21.28 0.76
N LEU A 196 -12.73 -22.22 -0.10
CA LEU A 196 -12.51 -22.11 -1.54
C LEU A 196 -13.46 -21.06 -2.12
N ALA A 197 -12.92 -19.95 -2.59
CA ALA A 197 -13.65 -18.87 -3.23
C ALA A 197 -13.89 -19.13 -4.72
N ALA A 198 -12.93 -19.79 -5.38
CA ALA A 198 -13.03 -20.15 -6.78
C ALA A 198 -12.39 -21.51 -7.07
N VAL A 199 -13.08 -22.30 -7.90
CA VAL A 199 -12.60 -23.53 -8.50
C VAL A 199 -12.85 -23.44 -10.00
N THR A 200 -11.80 -23.26 -10.79
CA THR A 200 -11.92 -23.01 -12.24
C THR A 200 -11.62 -24.26 -13.08
N VAL A 201 -11.29 -25.39 -12.43
CA VAL A 201 -10.90 -26.64 -13.09
C VAL A 201 -11.89 -27.77 -12.85
N GLN A 202 -11.89 -28.71 -13.78
CA GLN A 202 -12.71 -29.92 -13.73
C GLN A 202 -11.83 -31.16 -13.93
N THR A 203 -12.28 -32.32 -13.45
CA THR A 203 -11.60 -33.58 -13.69
C THR A 203 -11.47 -33.84 -15.19
N GLY A 204 -10.27 -34.20 -15.66
CA GLY A 204 -9.92 -34.35 -17.06
C GLY A 204 -9.57 -33.04 -17.78
N GLY A 205 -9.83 -31.89 -17.17
CA GLY A 205 -9.51 -30.58 -17.72
C GLY A 205 -8.00 -30.27 -17.71
N PRO A 206 -7.54 -29.39 -18.60
CA PRO A 206 -6.16 -28.90 -18.57
C PRO A 206 -5.93 -27.99 -17.36
N VAL A 207 -4.71 -28.02 -16.82
CA VAL A 207 -4.21 -27.06 -15.83
C VAL A 207 -2.94 -26.46 -16.38
N ASP A 208 -2.84 -25.15 -16.33
CA ASP A 208 -1.64 -24.40 -16.71
C ASP A 208 -0.95 -23.86 -15.46
N GLY A 209 0.36 -23.64 -15.53
CA GLY A 209 1.14 -23.06 -14.45
C GLY A 209 0.93 -21.56 -14.26
N LEU A 210 0.39 -20.86 -15.25
CA LEU A 210 0.10 -19.42 -15.17
C LEU A 210 -1.27 -19.10 -14.56
N THR A 211 -2.20 -20.07 -14.60
CA THR A 211 -3.56 -19.88 -14.11
C THR A 211 -3.72 -20.57 -12.76
N ALA A 212 -4.34 -19.89 -11.80
CA ALA A 212 -4.66 -20.47 -10.50
C ALA A 212 -5.97 -21.28 -10.56
N PRO A 213 -5.93 -22.63 -10.53
CA PRO A 213 -7.13 -23.45 -10.50
C PRO A 213 -7.98 -23.27 -9.23
N PHE A 214 -7.35 -22.89 -8.12
CA PHE A 214 -8.00 -22.73 -6.82
C PHE A 214 -7.63 -21.38 -6.19
N VAL A 215 -8.61 -20.73 -5.59
CA VAL A 215 -8.41 -19.54 -4.75
C VAL A 215 -9.01 -19.81 -3.38
N ILE A 216 -8.20 -19.68 -2.33
CA ILE A 216 -8.61 -19.88 -0.94
C ILE A 216 -8.63 -18.53 -0.25
N GLU A 217 -9.71 -18.26 0.46
CA GLU A 217 -9.91 -17.06 1.26
C GLU A 217 -10.08 -17.43 2.74
N ASN A 218 -9.26 -16.83 3.60
CA ASN A 218 -9.37 -16.96 5.04
C ASN A 218 -10.24 -15.83 5.60
N THR A 219 -11.49 -16.17 5.96
CA THR A 219 -12.45 -15.22 6.54
C THR A 219 -12.25 -14.99 8.04
N ALA A 220 -11.29 -15.66 8.69
CA ALA A 220 -11.00 -15.48 10.11
C ALA A 220 -10.23 -14.18 10.42
N SER A 221 -9.57 -13.61 9.41
CA SER A 221 -8.83 -12.35 9.52
C SER A 221 -9.41 -11.36 8.53
N LEU A 222 -10.07 -10.31 9.02
CA LEU A 222 -10.66 -9.24 8.21
C LEU A 222 -9.92 -7.93 8.51
N MET A 223 -9.72 -7.12 7.48
CA MET A 223 -9.15 -5.79 7.57
C MET A 223 -10.27 -4.76 7.41
N LEU A 224 -10.20 -3.68 8.18
CA LEU A 224 -11.13 -2.56 8.05
C LEU A 224 -10.35 -1.37 7.49
N ASP A 225 -10.60 -1.06 6.23
CA ASP A 225 -10.06 0.12 5.56
C ASP A 225 -10.97 1.32 5.84
N MET A 226 -10.45 2.33 6.52
CA MET A 226 -11.21 3.55 6.86
C MET A 226 -10.64 4.76 6.12
N GLN A 227 -11.50 5.55 5.49
CA GLN A 227 -11.10 6.80 4.83
C GLN A 227 -11.20 7.98 5.79
N ILE A 228 -10.12 8.27 6.50
CA ILE A 228 -10.07 9.36 7.48
C ILE A 228 -9.84 10.70 6.76
N PRO A 229 -10.79 11.66 6.84
CA PRO A 229 -10.59 13.01 6.30
C PRO A 229 -9.54 13.77 7.12
N GLU A 230 -8.80 14.68 6.47
CA GLU A 230 -7.71 15.46 7.09
C GLU A 230 -8.08 16.16 8.40
N ARG A 231 -9.32 16.67 8.53
CA ARG A 231 -9.85 17.29 9.75
C ARG A 231 -9.82 16.37 10.99
N LEU A 232 -9.81 15.04 10.78
CA LEU A 232 -9.78 14.01 11.83
C LEU A 232 -8.44 13.28 11.90
N ALA A 233 -7.55 13.48 10.92
CA ALA A 233 -6.28 12.76 10.83
C ALA A 233 -5.32 13.09 11.98
N ALA A 234 -5.37 14.31 12.53
CA ALA A 234 -4.51 14.74 13.65
C ALA A 234 -4.78 13.97 14.95
N GLY A 235 -5.97 13.39 15.12
CA GLY A 235 -6.33 12.56 16.28
C GLY A 235 -6.13 11.06 16.06
N ALA A 236 -5.79 10.61 14.84
CA ALA A 236 -5.65 9.19 14.51
C ALA A 236 -4.23 8.70 14.83
N SER A 237 -4.05 8.05 15.98
CA SER A 237 -2.80 7.35 16.30
C SER A 237 -2.86 5.89 15.85
N ARG A 238 -1.75 5.37 15.30
CA ARG A 238 -1.60 3.94 15.02
C ARG A 238 -1.60 3.19 16.36
N HIS A 239 -2.67 2.44 16.62
CA HIS A 239 -2.69 1.49 17.72
C HIS A 239 -2.00 0.21 17.23
N ASP A 240 -0.88 -0.17 17.85
CA ASP A 240 -0.18 -1.42 17.56
C ASP A 240 -0.76 -2.52 18.47
N PRO A 241 -1.53 -3.48 17.94
CA PRO A 241 -2.26 -4.46 18.74
C PRO A 241 -1.35 -5.52 19.40
N HIS A 242 -0.04 -5.50 19.16
CA HIS A 242 0.90 -6.41 19.84
C HIS A 242 1.23 -6.02 21.29
N ILE A 243 0.80 -4.84 21.76
CA ILE A 243 0.85 -4.46 23.17
C ILE A 243 -0.55 -4.62 23.75
N GLY A 244 -0.74 -5.65 24.59
CA GLY A 244 -2.03 -6.10 25.11
C GLY A 244 -2.84 -5.05 25.86
N GLY A 245 -3.59 -4.23 25.13
CA GLY A 245 -4.70 -3.42 25.61
C GLY A 245 -5.99 -4.00 25.07
N GLN A 246 -6.72 -4.75 25.91
CA GLN A 246 -8.03 -5.28 25.55
C GLN A 246 -8.97 -4.10 25.27
N CYS A 247 -9.55 -4.01 24.07
CA CYS A 247 -10.72 -3.18 23.83
C CYS A 247 -11.85 -3.70 24.72
N ARG A 248 -12.00 -3.09 25.89
CA ARG A 248 -13.09 -3.35 26.82
C ARG A 248 -14.33 -2.63 26.27
N PRO A 249 -15.44 -3.33 25.97
CA PRO A 249 -16.67 -2.66 25.60
C PRO A 249 -17.25 -2.04 26.88
N ASP A 250 -17.24 -0.71 26.96
CA ASP A 250 -17.83 0.01 28.08
C ASP A 250 -19.36 -0.04 28.02
N ASP A 251 -19.92 -0.62 29.09
CA ASP A 251 -21.00 -0.09 29.91
C ASP A 251 -22.27 0.35 29.17
N GLN A 252 -23.06 -0.66 28.77
CA GLN A 252 -24.47 -0.51 28.43
C GLN A 252 -25.24 -0.24 29.73
N ARG A 253 -25.42 1.05 30.05
CA ARG A 253 -26.27 1.50 31.17
C ARG A 253 -27.73 1.11 30.92
N ASP A 254 -28.19 0.13 31.69
CA ASP A 254 -29.60 -0.17 31.91
C ASP A 254 -30.25 0.96 32.73
N ASP A 255 -30.91 1.90 32.04
CA ASP A 255 -31.85 2.83 32.67
C ASP A 255 -33.19 2.12 32.92
N HIS A 256 -33.30 1.44 34.05
CA HIS A 256 -34.58 1.06 34.64
C HIS A 256 -35.20 2.29 35.32
N LEU A 257 -35.94 3.10 34.56
CA LEU A 257 -36.94 4.02 35.09
C LEU A 257 -38.17 3.21 35.53
N GLY A 258 -38.12 2.72 36.76
CA GLY A 258 -39.33 2.54 37.55
C GLY A 258 -39.69 3.88 38.18
N GLU A 259 -40.86 4.43 37.87
CA GLU A 259 -41.76 5.07 38.83
C GLU A 259 -43.12 5.39 38.16
N ARG A 260 -44.16 4.79 38.76
CA ARG A 260 -45.46 5.41 39.09
C ARG A 260 -46.33 5.97 37.95
N PHE A 261 -47.43 5.28 37.65
CA PHE A 261 -48.74 5.93 37.51
C PHE A 261 -49.88 4.98 37.93
N ALA A 262 -50.68 5.50 38.88
CA ALA A 262 -52.09 5.26 39.22
C ALA A 262 -52.61 3.82 39.42
#